data_AF-A0A8C4UKZ1-F1
#
_entry.id   AF-A0A8C4UKZ1-F1
#
_cell.length_a   1.000
_cell.length_b   1.000
_cell.length_c   1.000
_cell.angle_alpha   90.00
_cell.angle_beta   90.00
_cell.angle_gamma   90.00
#
_symmetry.space_group_name_H-M   'P 1'
#
loop_
_entity.id
_entity.type
_entity.pdbx_description
1 polymer ?
#
loop_
_entity_poly.entity_id
_entity_poly.type
_entity_poly.pdbx_seq_one_letter_code
_entity_poly.pdbx_strand_id
1 'polypeptide(L)'
;LDPSRVQAIQEIARPLTKKQMRVFLEPIPWTEELETAFMNVKTALVNAPALGLPYYEKPFKLYVTEAKRIAKGVLVQNQGPYERPIAYYSLTLDPVIRGSPHCLRSVATAAELVEKSKNIVLGHRLTVKQLLMVI
;
A
#
# COMPACT_ATOMS: atom_id res chain seq x y z
N LEU A 1 27.99 5.90 1.15
CA LEU A 1 27.15 5.61 2.34
C LEU A 1 28.09 4.95 3.35
N ASP A 2 28.24 5.50 4.57
CA ASP A 2 29.17 4.96 5.57
C ASP A 2 28.80 3.51 5.92
N PRO A 3 29.68 2.51 5.66
CA PRO A 3 29.39 1.09 5.89
C PRO A 3 28.99 0.81 7.34
N SER A 4 29.61 1.55 8.27
CA SER A 4 29.39 1.45 9.72
C SER A 4 27.97 1.84 10.12
N ARG A 5 27.35 2.79 9.39
CA ARG A 5 25.96 3.22 9.63
C ARG A 5 24.93 2.21 9.12
N VAL A 6 25.25 1.49 8.05
CA VAL A 6 24.36 0.47 7.46
C VAL A 6 24.32 -0.78 8.36
N GLN A 7 25.48 -1.14 8.92
CA GLN A 7 25.62 -2.29 9.82
C GLN A 7 24.88 -2.06 11.15
N ALA A 8 24.98 -0.85 11.72
CA ALA A 8 24.24 -0.46 12.92
C ALA A 8 22.71 -0.56 12.75
N ILE A 9 22.18 -0.26 11.56
CA ILE A 9 20.73 -0.36 11.29
C ILE A 9 20.27 -1.83 11.22
N GLN A 10 21.13 -2.74 10.75
CA GLN A 10 20.83 -4.17 10.65
C GLN A 10 20.90 -4.88 12.01
N GLU A 11 21.74 -4.40 12.93
CA GLU A 11 21.92 -5.00 14.27
C GLU A 11 20.93 -4.50 15.32
N ILE A 12 20.18 -3.41 15.06
CA ILE A 12 19.15 -2.95 15.99
C ILE A 12 17.99 -3.94 16.01
N ALA A 13 17.90 -4.71 17.11
CA ALA A 13 16.77 -5.58 17.39
C ALA A 13 15.46 -4.79 17.30
N ARG A 14 14.53 -5.23 16.44
CA ARG A 14 13.19 -4.64 16.36
C ARG A 14 12.58 -4.68 17.77
N PRO A 15 12.18 -3.54 18.34
CA PRO A 15 11.67 -3.51 19.71
C PRO A 15 10.39 -4.35 19.80
N LEU A 16 10.45 -5.43 20.55
CA LEU A 16 9.34 -6.39 20.72
C LEU A 16 8.34 -5.94 21.79
N THR A 17 8.72 -4.97 22.62
CA THR A 17 7.94 -4.52 23.79
C THR A 17 7.61 -3.04 23.71
N LYS A 18 6.44 -2.63 24.23
CA LYS A 18 6.00 -1.22 24.30
C LYS A 18 7.00 -0.28 24.98
N LYS A 19 7.75 -0.77 25.98
CA LYS A 19 8.85 -0.02 26.63
C LYS A 19 10.03 0.19 25.68
N GLN A 20 10.41 -0.84 24.94
CA GLN A 20 11.51 -0.76 23.97
C GLN A 20 11.14 0.13 22.77
N MET A 21 9.87 0.10 22.34
CA MET A 21 9.38 1.01 21.29
C MET A 21 9.45 2.47 21.70
N ARG A 22 9.14 2.81 22.96
CA ARG A 22 9.24 4.20 23.47
C ARG A 22 10.67 4.69 23.64
N VAL A 23 11.62 3.78 23.84
CA VAL A 23 13.06 4.13 23.91
C VAL A 23 13.64 4.23 22.51
N PHE A 24 13.16 3.40 21.58
CA PHE A 24 13.58 3.39 20.18
C PHE A 24 12.99 4.57 19.38
N LEU A 25 11.75 4.94 19.66
CA LEU A 25 11.07 6.09 19.08
C LEU A 25 11.10 7.20 20.12
N GLU A 26 11.96 8.21 19.94
CA GLU A 26 11.86 9.46 20.70
C GLU A 26 10.39 9.95 20.69
N PRO A 27 9.89 10.55 21.78
CA PRO A 27 8.51 11.02 21.85
C PRO A 27 8.22 11.98 20.68
N ILE A 28 7.46 11.50 19.69
CA ILE A 28 7.10 12.32 18.53
C ILE A 28 6.15 13.40 19.03
N PRO A 29 6.50 14.70 18.90
CA PRO A 29 5.61 15.77 19.32
C PRO A 29 4.33 15.72 18.49
N TRP A 30 3.18 15.82 19.16
CA TRP A 30 1.89 15.83 18.50
C TRP A 30 1.67 17.19 17.82
N THR A 31 1.92 17.26 16.52
CA THR A 31 1.76 18.48 15.71
C THR A 31 0.37 18.55 15.09
N GLU A 32 -0.04 19.73 14.61
CA GLU A 32 -1.31 19.91 13.87
C GLU A 32 -1.37 19.06 12.60
N GLU A 33 -0.24 18.85 11.93
CA GLU A 33 -0.14 17.95 10.78
C GLU A 33 -0.45 16.50 11.17
N LEU A 34 0.07 16.05 12.32
CA LEU A 34 -0.17 14.70 12.82
C LEU A 34 -1.61 14.49 13.26
N GLU A 35 -2.22 15.49 13.92
CA GLU A 35 -3.64 15.50 14.25
C GLU A 35 -4.50 15.40 12.98
N THR A 36 -4.19 16.20 11.96
CA THR A 36 -4.91 16.20 10.69
C THR A 36 -4.80 14.84 9.98
N ALA A 37 -3.59 14.26 9.92
CA ALA A 37 -3.38 12.94 9.35
C ALA A 37 -4.14 11.85 10.11
N PHE A 38 -4.13 11.91 11.45
CA PHE A 38 -4.86 10.98 12.30
C PHE A 38 -6.37 11.06 12.08
N MET A 39 -6.92 12.28 12.02
CA MET A 39 -8.34 12.51 11.77
C MET A 39 -8.77 12.07 10.38
N ASN A 40 -7.91 12.24 9.36
CA ASN A 40 -8.16 11.74 8.01
C ASN A 40 -8.27 10.21 8.00
N VAL A 41 -7.34 9.51 8.68
CA VAL A 41 -7.37 8.04 8.79
C VAL A 41 -8.60 7.58 9.57
N LYS A 42 -8.91 8.23 10.69
CA LYS A 42 -10.10 7.92 11.50
C LYS A 42 -11.38 8.04 10.66
N THR A 43 -11.51 9.13 9.92
CA THR A 43 -12.66 9.38 9.03
C THR A 43 -12.74 8.34 7.92
N ALA A 44 -11.61 7.97 7.31
CA ALA A 44 -11.57 6.94 6.28
C ALA A 44 -11.95 5.55 6.81
N LEU A 45 -11.58 5.22 8.05
CA LEU A 45 -11.94 3.95 8.70
C LEU A 45 -13.43 3.90 9.06
N VAL A 46 -14.00 4.99 9.57
CA VAL A 46 -15.43 5.08 9.89
C VAL A 46 -16.29 4.97 8.63
N ASN A 47 -15.84 5.58 7.52
CA ASN A 47 -16.55 5.58 6.25
C ASN A 47 -16.09 4.45 5.30
N ALA A 48 -15.32 3.48 5.78
CA ALA A 48 -14.76 2.44 4.93
C ALA A 48 -15.89 1.60 4.31
N PRO A 49 -15.90 1.42 2.97
CA PRO A 49 -16.92 0.59 2.33
C PRO A 49 -16.76 -0.87 2.74
N ALA A 50 -17.88 -1.59 2.84
CA ALA A 50 -17.87 -3.01 3.16
C ALA A 50 -17.13 -3.81 2.07
N LEU A 51 -16.06 -4.48 2.47
CA LEU A 51 -15.30 -5.37 1.59
C LEU A 51 -16.12 -6.60 1.23
N GLY A 52 -16.04 -6.99 -0.03
CA GLY A 52 -16.63 -8.23 -0.54
C GLY A 52 -15.72 -9.43 -0.28
N LEU A 53 -16.33 -10.59 -0.06
CA LEU A 53 -15.60 -11.86 -0.09
C LEU A 53 -15.19 -12.20 -1.54
N PRO A 54 -14.01 -12.81 -1.74
CA PRO A 54 -13.56 -13.22 -3.06
C PRO A 54 -14.38 -14.40 -3.59
N TYR A 55 -14.87 -14.28 -4.82
CA TYR A 55 -15.56 -15.34 -5.57
C TYR A 55 -14.66 -15.82 -6.70
N TYR A 56 -14.01 -16.96 -6.52
CA TYR A 56 -12.97 -17.46 -7.43
C TYR A 56 -13.46 -17.85 -8.83
N GLU A 57 -14.75 -18.10 -9.00
CA GLU A 57 -15.38 -18.33 -10.31
C GLU A 57 -15.40 -17.07 -11.19
N LYS A 58 -15.23 -15.89 -10.60
CA LYS A 58 -15.28 -14.61 -11.30
C LYS A 58 -13.89 -14.02 -11.49
N PRO A 59 -13.63 -13.32 -12.61
CA PRO A 59 -12.36 -12.68 -12.83
C PRO A 59 -12.15 -11.52 -11.86
N PHE A 60 -10.92 -11.37 -11.39
CA PHE A 60 -10.48 -10.24 -10.57
C PHE A 60 -10.05 -9.07 -11.47
N LYS A 61 -10.27 -7.84 -10.99
CA LYS A 61 -9.72 -6.63 -11.60
C LYS A 61 -8.92 -5.88 -10.54
N LEU A 62 -7.70 -5.49 -10.89
CA LEU A 62 -6.83 -4.70 -10.03
C LEU A 62 -6.62 -3.33 -10.67
N TYR A 63 -7.21 -2.31 -10.07
CA TYR A 63 -6.95 -0.93 -10.42
C TYR A 63 -5.70 -0.45 -9.71
N VAL A 64 -4.77 0.13 -10.45
CA VAL A 64 -3.45 0.53 -9.95
C VAL A 64 -3.19 1.99 -10.28
N THR A 65 -2.65 2.73 -9.33
CA THR A 65 -2.16 4.09 -9.55
C THR A 65 -0.92 4.37 -8.72
N GLU A 66 -0.06 5.25 -9.21
CA GLU A 66 1.08 5.75 -8.46
C GLU A 66 0.85 7.23 -8.17
N ALA A 67 0.92 7.60 -6.89
CA ALA A 67 0.78 9.00 -6.50
C ALA A 67 1.79 9.31 -5.40
N LYS A 68 2.56 10.39 -5.60
CA LYS A 68 3.57 10.86 -4.63
C LYS A 68 4.55 9.76 -4.20
N ARG A 69 4.97 8.89 -5.13
CA ARG A 69 5.89 7.77 -4.91
C ARG A 69 5.34 6.65 -4.03
N ILE A 70 4.01 6.62 -3.88
CA ILE A 70 3.28 5.58 -3.16
C ILE A 70 2.43 4.83 -4.19
N ALA A 71 2.57 3.51 -4.19
CA ALA A 71 1.76 2.62 -4.97
C ALA A 71 0.43 2.38 -4.28
N LYS A 72 -0.66 2.59 -5.00
CA LYS A 72 -2.02 2.41 -4.52
C LYS A 72 -2.77 1.48 -5.46
N GLY A 73 -3.59 0.62 -4.90
CA GLY A 73 -4.44 -0.23 -5.72
C GLY A 73 -5.71 -0.69 -5.03
N VAL A 74 -6.69 -1.06 -5.85
CA VAL A 74 -7.96 -1.62 -5.39
C VAL A 74 -8.24 -2.88 -6.19
N LEU A 75 -8.38 -3.99 -5.48
CA LEU A 75 -8.83 -5.27 -6.03
C LEU A 75 -10.35 -5.30 -5.97
N VAL A 76 -10.99 -5.52 -7.11
CA VAL A 76 -12.45 -5.59 -7.21
C VAL A 76 -12.90 -6.83 -7.97
N GLN A 77 -14.16 -7.20 -7.77
CA GLN A 77 -14.86 -8.19 -8.59
C GLN A 77 -16.29 -7.72 -8.91
N ASN A 78 -16.81 -8.20 -10.04
CA ASN A 78 -18.20 -7.96 -10.41
C ASN A 78 -19.14 -8.82 -9.53
N GLN A 79 -19.89 -8.17 -8.64
CA GLN A 79 -20.94 -8.81 -7.85
C GLN A 79 -22.30 -8.25 -8.27
N GLY A 80 -22.96 -8.96 -9.20
CA GLY A 80 -24.16 -8.45 -9.86
C GLY A 80 -23.81 -7.31 -10.82
N PRO A 81 -24.58 -6.20 -10.84
CA PRO A 81 -24.34 -5.06 -11.71
C PRO A 81 -23.21 -4.12 -11.21
N TYR A 82 -22.69 -4.32 -10.00
CA TYR A 82 -21.71 -3.44 -9.38
C TYR A 82 -20.33 -4.10 -9.22
N GLU A 83 -19.26 -3.30 -9.33
CA GLU A 83 -17.91 -3.71 -8.92
C GLU A 83 -17.78 -3.54 -7.41
N ARG A 84 -17.53 -4.64 -6.70
CA ARG A 84 -17.34 -4.63 -5.24
C ARG A 84 -15.86 -4.73 -4.91
N PRO A 85 -15.32 -3.84 -4.04
CA PRO A 85 -13.95 -3.93 -3.59
C PRO A 85 -13.76 -5.12 -2.64
N ILE A 86 -12.68 -5.87 -2.86
CA ILE A 86 -12.26 -7.02 -2.05
C ILE A 86 -11.11 -6.61 -1.13
N ALA A 87 -10.16 -5.83 -1.66
CA ALA A 87 -9.01 -5.37 -0.92
C ALA A 87 -8.51 -4.02 -1.44
N TYR A 88 -7.97 -3.23 -0.52
CA TYR A 88 -7.23 -2.01 -0.81
C TYR A 88 -5.76 -2.23 -0.49
N TYR A 89 -4.89 -1.69 -1.33
CA TYR A 89 -3.45 -1.77 -1.17
C TYR A 89 -2.85 -0.37 -1.18
N SER A 90 -1.91 -0.14 -0.27
CA SER A 90 -1.07 1.04 -0.23
C SER A 90 0.31 0.63 0.25
N LEU A 91 1.33 0.90 -0.56
CA LEU A 91 2.70 0.57 -0.23
C LEU A 91 3.68 1.62 -0.79
N THR A 92 4.75 1.84 -0.04
CA THR A 92 5.85 2.71 -0.45
C THR A 92 6.75 1.97 -1.41
N LEU A 93 7.01 2.55 -2.59
CA LEU A 93 7.94 1.99 -3.57
C LEU A 93 9.38 1.99 -3.04
N ASP A 94 10.18 1.04 -3.51
CA ASP A 94 11.61 0.96 -3.22
C ASP A 94 12.34 2.29 -3.56
N PRO A 95 13.31 2.76 -2.75
CA PRO A 95 14.11 3.96 -3.03
C PRO A 95 14.60 4.09 -4.48
N VAL A 96 15.03 2.99 -5.11
CA VAL A 96 15.53 2.99 -6.50
C VAL A 96 14.41 3.31 -7.48
N ILE A 97 13.25 2.68 -7.30
CA ILE A 97 12.07 2.92 -8.13
C ILE A 97 11.52 4.33 -7.91
N ARG A 98 11.60 4.86 -6.69
CA ARG A 98 11.17 6.25 -6.40
C ARG A 98 11.97 7.31 -7.14
N GLY A 99 13.23 7.03 -7.49
CA GLY A 99 14.08 7.90 -8.32
C GLY A 99 13.82 7.79 -9.83
N SER A 100 12.97 6.86 -10.25
CA SER A 100 12.73 6.53 -11.66
C SER A 100 11.66 7.43 -12.32
N PRO A 101 11.63 7.50 -13.67
CA PRO A 101 10.58 8.22 -14.39
C PRO A 101 9.18 7.64 -14.10
N HIS A 102 8.15 8.47 -14.29
CA HIS A 102 6.76 8.14 -13.94
C HIS A 102 6.24 6.85 -14.62
N CYS A 103 6.60 6.63 -15.89
CA CYS A 103 6.22 5.42 -16.62
C CYS A 103 6.80 4.16 -15.95
N LEU A 104 8.07 4.18 -15.55
CA LEU A 104 8.71 3.05 -14.88
C LEU A 104 8.12 2.83 -13.48
N ARG A 105 7.85 3.90 -12.74
CA ARG A 105 7.15 3.83 -11.45
C ARG A 105 5.76 3.23 -11.58
N SER A 106 5.01 3.59 -12.62
CA SER A 106 3.68 3.04 -12.89
C SER A 106 3.72 1.54 -13.14
N VAL A 107 4.68 1.07 -13.95
CA VAL A 107 4.87 -0.37 -14.22
C VAL A 107 5.33 -1.12 -12.96
N ALA A 108 6.29 -0.58 -12.21
CA ALA A 108 6.75 -1.18 -10.97
C ALA A 108 5.63 -1.28 -9.93
N THR A 109 4.81 -0.23 -9.82
CA THR A 109 3.61 -0.20 -8.98
C THR A 109 2.65 -1.34 -9.33
N ALA A 110 2.38 -1.54 -10.63
CA ALA A 110 1.55 -2.65 -11.09
C ALA A 110 2.15 -4.01 -10.74
N ALA A 111 3.44 -4.22 -10.99
CA ALA A 111 4.11 -5.48 -10.67
C ALA A 111 4.07 -5.80 -9.16
N GLU A 112 4.36 -4.80 -8.32
CA GLU A 112 4.40 -4.99 -6.87
C GLU A 112 3.01 -5.27 -6.30
N LEU A 113 1.97 -4.60 -6.81
CA LEU A 113 0.60 -4.85 -6.39
C LEU A 113 0.06 -6.20 -6.87
N VAL A 114 0.49 -6.68 -8.04
CA VAL A 114 0.16 -8.03 -8.51
C VAL A 114 0.72 -9.07 -7.54
N GLU A 115 2.00 -8.94 -7.16
CA GLU A 115 2.63 -9.83 -6.16
C GLU A 115 1.90 -9.79 -4.81
N LYS A 116 1.52 -8.60 -4.31
CA LYS A 116 0.75 -8.49 -3.06
C LYS A 116 -0.64 -9.10 -3.16
N SER A 117 -1.28 -9.01 -4.33
CA SER A 117 -2.62 -9.55 -4.55
C SER A 117 -2.66 -11.07 -4.71
N LYS A 118 -1.51 -11.72 -4.91
CA LYS A 118 -1.39 -13.16 -5.17
C LYS A 118 -2.05 -14.02 -4.09
N ASN A 119 -1.93 -13.63 -2.82
CA ASN A 119 -2.52 -14.36 -1.69
C ASN A 119 -4.04 -14.35 -1.69
N ILE A 120 -4.68 -13.36 -2.34
CA ILE A 120 -6.14 -13.26 -2.46
C ILE A 120 -6.62 -13.83 -3.79
N VAL A 121 -5.87 -13.63 -4.88
CA VAL A 121 -6.27 -14.06 -6.22
C VAL A 121 -6.04 -15.55 -6.45
N LEU A 122 -5.06 -16.17 -5.76
CA LEU A 122 -4.76 -17.60 -5.81
C LEU A 122 -4.57 -18.16 -7.23
N GLY A 123 -3.96 -17.38 -8.13
CA GLY A 123 -3.68 -17.80 -9.52
C GLY A 123 -4.88 -17.73 -10.48
N HIS A 124 -6.03 -17.21 -10.05
CA HIS A 124 -7.17 -16.97 -10.92
C HIS A 124 -6.93 -15.79 -11.89
N ARG A 125 -7.81 -15.66 -12.89
CA ARG A 125 -7.71 -14.59 -13.89
C ARG A 125 -7.75 -13.21 -13.23
N LEU A 126 -6.68 -12.44 -13.44
CA LEU A 126 -6.50 -11.08 -12.95
C LEU A 126 -6.32 -10.13 -14.14
N THR A 127 -7.15 -9.09 -14.21
CA THR A 127 -6.99 -7.99 -15.17
C THR A 127 -6.41 -6.78 -14.44
N VAL A 128 -5.20 -6.37 -14.79
CA VAL A 128 -4.58 -5.17 -14.24
C VAL A 128 -4.99 -3.96 -15.09
N LYS A 129 -5.47 -2.90 -14.43
CA LYS A 129 -5.86 -1.64 -15.06
C LYS A 129 -5.08 -0.50 -14.43
N GLN A 130 -4.19 0.11 -15.22
CA GLN A 130 -3.50 1.33 -14.80
C GLN A 130 -4.46 2.51 -14.90
N LEU A 131 -4.72 3.18 -13.79
CA LEU A 131 -5.41 4.46 -13.76
C LEU A 131 -4.38 5.55 -14.02
N LEU A 132 -4.33 6.02 -15.28
CA LEU A 132 -3.57 7.21 -15.65
C LEU A 132 -4.24 8.44 -15.02
N MET A 133 -3.54 9.16 -14.15
CA MET A 133 -3.86 10.56 -13.93
C MET A 133 -3.57 11.29 -15.24
N VAL A 134 -4.60 11.89 -15.84
CA VAL A 134 -4.43 12.87 -16.92
C VAL A 134 -3.64 14.03 -16.32
N ILE A 135 -2.44 14.27 -16.86
CA ILE A 135 -1.56 15.38 -16.51
C ILE A 135 -2.15 16.66 -17.11
#